data_AF-A0A2W4NYX0-F1
#
_entry.id   AF-A0A2W4NYX0-F1
#
_cell.length_a   1.000
_cell.length_b   1.000
_cell.length_c   1.000
_cell.angle_alpha   90.00
_cell.angle_beta   90.00
_cell.angle_gamma   90.00
#
_symmetry.space_group_name_H-M   'P 1'
#
loop_
_entity.id
_entity.type
_entity.pdbx_description
1 polymer ?
#
loop_
_entity_poly.entity_id
_entity_poly.type
_entity_poly.pdbx_seq_one_letter_code
_entity_poly.pdbx_strand_id
1 'polypeptide(L)'
;MQGSGVAVAPSDTAPRSTLRRHAPREPLAGSARAAPGCADEALMPFARYLAQAWCCEGVEPLDGGALEAAPGFDSGPAPADARLPVVACRTAAATELAPALAALRRRLQRAPAGLLVVRQPDAGRCRLEALGCAVAAAGLRAEFLGRCRSSRDELPAALVIVHPQSVLRPGPAPPRFRVLAVVPTYNEEDVIAQTLRYLTAQGIEVHLLDNWSTDATVERARAFLARGLVAIERFPVEGPTGRYELASIMRRVEEIGASATWADWVMLHDADERRTSPWPGVGLRDGLWHAQRSGFTCIDHVTLNFWPVDDAFDPGVADLEDHFRFFEFSNHPGHFHQRRAWRQLGVPVGLADSAGHDPRFTGRRVYPYKFLLKHYPIRSRAHGERKVLRDRASRWSPAERAHGWHQQYDGLAPQDFVRDRRSLLRFDAGTFETRYLIERLSGVGVFERPPSWATAPLW
;
A
#
# COMPACT_ATOMS: atom_id res chain seq x y z
N MET A 1 25.00 -83.00 -22.31
CA MET A 1 23.73 -82.60 -22.95
C MET A 1 23.31 -81.28 -22.28
N GLN A 2 23.78 -80.16 -22.81
CA GLN A 2 23.10 -79.26 -23.77
C GLN A 2 22.14 -78.27 -23.10
N GLY A 3 22.34 -76.98 -23.39
CA GLY A 3 21.45 -75.86 -23.07
C GLY A 3 22.19 -74.63 -22.51
N SER A 4 23.22 -74.09 -23.17
CA SER A 4 23.15 -72.88 -24.04
C SER A 4 22.66 -71.60 -23.33
N GLY A 5 23.61 -70.69 -23.05
CA GLY A 5 23.33 -69.32 -22.64
C GLY A 5 23.18 -68.37 -23.82
N VAL A 6 22.51 -67.24 -23.59
CA VAL A 6 22.63 -66.00 -24.37
C VAL A 6 22.49 -64.83 -23.39
N ALA A 7 23.50 -63.97 -23.37
CA ALA A 7 23.50 -62.66 -22.74
C ALA A 7 22.89 -61.63 -23.71
N VAL A 8 22.07 -60.70 -23.20
CA VAL A 8 21.70 -59.47 -23.91
C VAL A 8 21.66 -58.30 -22.92
N ALA A 9 22.36 -57.23 -23.29
CA ALA A 9 22.56 -55.98 -22.58
C ALA A 9 21.28 -55.11 -22.47
N PRO A 10 21.21 -54.16 -21.51
CA PRO A 10 20.17 -53.14 -21.50
C PRO A 10 20.48 -52.04 -22.52
N SER A 11 19.49 -51.75 -23.35
CA SER A 11 19.50 -50.69 -24.37
C SER A 11 19.43 -49.31 -23.75
N ASP A 12 20.53 -48.56 -23.91
CA ASP A 12 20.56 -47.10 -23.88
C ASP A 12 19.73 -46.56 -25.06
N THR A 13 18.76 -45.67 -24.81
CA THR A 13 18.38 -44.56 -25.71
C THR A 13 17.27 -43.72 -25.07
N ALA A 14 17.66 -42.66 -24.36
CA ALA A 14 16.82 -41.48 -24.16
C ALA A 14 17.65 -40.24 -24.51
N PRO A 15 17.10 -39.24 -25.22
CA PRO A 15 17.89 -38.17 -25.82
C PRO A 15 18.46 -37.24 -24.74
N ARG A 16 19.78 -37.07 -24.78
CA ARG A 16 20.52 -36.05 -24.02
C ARG A 16 20.04 -34.66 -24.44
N SER A 17 19.15 -34.03 -23.66
CA SER A 17 18.98 -32.58 -23.72
C SER A 17 20.19 -31.95 -23.06
N THR A 18 20.98 -31.24 -23.85
CA THR A 18 22.13 -30.46 -23.42
C THR A 18 21.69 -29.40 -22.41
N LEU A 19 21.93 -29.69 -21.12
CA LEU A 19 21.98 -28.68 -20.06
C LEU A 19 23.02 -27.63 -20.45
N ARG A 20 22.57 -26.53 -21.05
CA ARG A 20 23.35 -25.30 -21.15
C ARG A 20 23.63 -24.86 -19.72
N ARG A 21 24.88 -25.06 -19.29
CA ARG A 21 25.46 -24.39 -18.13
C ARG A 21 25.31 -22.88 -18.37
N HIS A 22 24.41 -22.24 -17.63
CA HIS A 22 24.41 -20.79 -17.57
C HIS A 22 25.66 -20.35 -16.84
N ALA A 23 26.51 -19.61 -17.57
CA ALA A 23 27.67 -18.90 -17.07
C ALA A 23 27.29 -18.00 -15.87
N PRO A 24 28.24 -17.71 -14.96
CA PRO A 24 28.00 -16.83 -13.83
C PRO A 24 27.55 -15.46 -14.35
N ARG A 25 26.37 -15.01 -13.91
CA ARG A 25 25.92 -13.63 -14.13
C ARG A 25 26.84 -12.72 -13.32
N GLU A 26 27.47 -11.78 -14.03
CA GLU A 26 28.18 -10.65 -13.44
C GLU A 26 27.29 -9.91 -12.41
N PRO A 27 27.89 -9.28 -11.39
CA PRO A 27 27.15 -8.57 -10.36
C PRO A 27 26.36 -7.41 -10.99
N LEU A 28 25.07 -7.35 -10.69
CA LEU A 28 24.20 -6.22 -11.02
C LEU A 28 24.74 -4.97 -10.32
N ALA A 29 25.58 -4.23 -11.03
CA ALA A 29 25.98 -2.89 -10.68
C ALA A 29 24.73 -2.00 -10.58
N GLY A 30 24.60 -1.30 -9.46
CA GLY A 30 23.83 -0.07 -9.26
C GLY A 30 22.46 0.00 -9.93
N SER A 31 21.40 -0.17 -9.12
CA SER A 31 20.07 0.36 -9.44
C SER A 31 20.18 1.86 -9.73
N ALA A 32 20.30 2.19 -11.02
CA ALA A 32 20.14 3.54 -11.51
C ALA A 32 18.68 3.91 -11.27
N ARG A 33 18.45 4.90 -10.41
CA ARG A 33 17.16 5.53 -10.16
C ARG A 33 16.42 5.75 -11.48
N ALA A 34 15.21 5.20 -11.59
CA ALA A 34 14.27 5.61 -12.62
C ALA A 34 14.13 7.14 -12.56
N ALA A 35 14.47 7.80 -13.68
CA ALA A 35 14.40 9.24 -13.80
C ALA A 35 12.92 9.67 -13.87
N PRO A 36 12.44 10.58 -13.00
CA PRO A 36 11.07 11.06 -13.11
C PRO A 36 10.92 12.05 -14.28
N GLY A 37 10.03 11.70 -15.22
CA GLY A 37 9.57 12.51 -16.35
C GLY A 37 8.38 13.42 -15.98
N CYS A 38 7.60 13.84 -17.00
CA CYS A 38 6.74 15.04 -17.01
C CYS A 38 5.66 15.16 -15.92
N ALA A 39 5.21 16.39 -15.61
CA ALA A 39 4.03 16.63 -14.76
C ALA A 39 2.78 16.07 -15.41
N ASP A 40 2.79 15.97 -16.75
CA ASP A 40 1.78 15.27 -17.52
C ASP A 40 1.91 13.75 -17.45
N GLU A 41 3.09 13.19 -17.17
CA GLU A 41 3.26 11.74 -17.05
C GLU A 41 2.63 11.16 -15.79
N ALA A 42 2.54 11.92 -14.68
CA ALA A 42 1.91 11.40 -13.46
C ALA A 42 0.43 11.77 -13.35
N LEU A 43 0.03 12.97 -13.80
CA LEU A 43 -1.35 13.46 -13.64
C LEU A 43 -2.37 12.61 -14.39
N MET A 44 -2.15 12.32 -15.68
CA MET A 44 -3.12 11.55 -16.46
C MET A 44 -3.21 10.09 -16.01
N PRO A 45 -2.11 9.38 -15.71
CA PRO A 45 -2.20 8.08 -15.08
C PRO A 45 -2.89 8.12 -13.72
N PHE A 46 -2.69 9.15 -12.90
CA PHE A 46 -3.41 9.31 -11.65
C PHE A 46 -4.92 9.54 -11.86
N ALA A 47 -5.30 10.40 -12.81
CA ALA A 47 -6.69 10.63 -13.17
C ALA A 47 -7.36 9.35 -13.69
N ARG A 48 -6.66 8.55 -14.50
CA ARG A 48 -7.13 7.25 -14.99
C ARG A 48 -7.26 6.22 -13.88
N TYR A 49 -6.27 6.16 -12.97
CA TYR A 49 -6.34 5.33 -11.77
C TYR A 49 -7.59 5.66 -10.96
N LEU A 50 -7.85 6.95 -10.73
CA LEU A 50 -9.03 7.41 -10.03
C LEU A 50 -10.33 7.06 -10.78
N ALA A 51 -10.39 7.24 -12.10
CA ALA A 51 -11.53 6.85 -12.89
C ALA A 51 -11.82 5.34 -12.77
N GLN A 52 -10.79 4.50 -12.80
CA GLN A 52 -10.94 3.05 -12.54
C GLN A 52 -11.44 2.81 -11.12
N ALA A 53 -10.87 3.51 -10.14
CA ALA A 53 -11.19 3.41 -8.73
C ALA A 53 -12.51 4.08 -8.32
N TRP A 54 -13.27 4.69 -9.24
CA TRP A 54 -14.68 5.05 -9.08
C TRP A 54 -15.59 4.33 -10.08
N CYS A 55 -15.02 3.45 -10.91
CA CYS A 55 -15.67 2.84 -12.05
C CYS A 55 -16.38 3.83 -12.99
N CYS A 56 -15.73 4.96 -13.28
CA CYS A 56 -16.20 6.01 -14.18
C CYS A 56 -15.96 5.68 -15.66
N GLU A 57 -16.65 6.38 -16.56
CA GLU A 57 -16.49 6.34 -18.03
C GLU A 57 -15.10 6.78 -18.52
N GLY A 58 -14.27 7.36 -17.65
CA GLY A 58 -12.90 7.76 -17.96
C GLY A 58 -12.53 9.08 -17.30
N VAL A 59 -11.76 9.88 -18.04
CA VAL A 59 -11.27 11.20 -17.61
C VAL A 59 -11.74 12.25 -18.60
N GLU A 60 -12.39 13.32 -18.13
CA GLU A 60 -12.74 14.50 -18.92
C GLU A 60 -11.63 15.56 -18.72
N PRO A 61 -10.78 15.82 -19.73
CA PRO A 61 -9.83 16.92 -19.65
C PRO A 61 -10.54 18.27 -19.83
N LEU A 62 -10.19 19.25 -19.01
CA LEU A 62 -10.63 20.65 -19.11
C LEU A 62 -9.40 21.54 -19.32
N ASP A 63 -9.18 21.93 -20.58
CA ASP A 63 -8.08 22.79 -21.01
C ASP A 63 -8.62 23.99 -21.83
N GLY A 64 -8.06 25.20 -21.66
CA GLY A 64 -8.30 26.36 -22.54
C GLY A 64 -9.78 26.73 -22.79
N GLY A 65 -10.18 26.87 -24.06
CA GLY A 65 -11.51 27.32 -24.50
C GLY A 65 -12.70 26.46 -24.04
N ALA A 66 -12.46 25.26 -23.50
CA ALA A 66 -13.50 24.43 -22.86
C ALA A 66 -13.98 25.00 -21.50
N LEU A 67 -13.22 25.91 -20.88
CA LEU A 67 -13.60 26.60 -19.64
C LEU A 67 -14.82 27.52 -19.83
N GLU A 68 -14.95 28.11 -21.03
CA GLU A 68 -16.04 29.01 -21.42
C GLU A 68 -17.12 28.32 -22.26
N ALA A 69 -16.75 27.37 -23.13
CA ALA A 69 -17.65 26.76 -24.12
C ALA A 69 -18.44 25.54 -23.63
N ALA A 70 -18.21 25.03 -22.42
CA ALA A 70 -18.95 23.89 -21.90
C ALA A 70 -20.44 24.25 -21.77
N PRO A 71 -21.34 23.72 -22.62
CA PRO A 71 -22.76 23.90 -22.43
C PRO A 71 -23.09 23.44 -21.01
N GLY A 72 -23.98 24.15 -20.33
CA GLY A 72 -24.64 23.56 -19.17
C GLY A 72 -25.12 22.19 -19.63
N PHE A 73 -24.55 21.12 -19.07
CA PHE A 73 -25.16 19.81 -19.23
C PHE A 73 -26.62 20.01 -18.87
N ASP A 74 -27.49 19.58 -19.77
CA ASP A 74 -28.93 19.75 -19.71
C ASP A 74 -29.39 19.63 -18.25
N SER A 75 -30.13 20.64 -17.77
CA SER A 75 -30.46 20.85 -16.35
C SER A 75 -31.26 19.74 -15.68
N GLY A 76 -31.47 18.63 -16.39
CA GLY A 76 -32.01 17.40 -15.83
C GLY A 76 -31.01 16.70 -14.89
N PRO A 77 -31.49 16.06 -13.82
CA PRO A 77 -30.66 15.17 -13.02
C PRO A 77 -30.05 14.10 -13.94
N ALA A 78 -28.77 13.80 -13.74
CA ALA A 78 -28.20 12.58 -14.28
C ALA A 78 -29.07 11.38 -13.84
N PRO A 79 -29.21 10.33 -14.66
CA PRO A 79 -29.63 9.04 -14.13
C PRO A 79 -28.80 8.72 -12.89
N ALA A 80 -29.43 8.21 -11.82
CA ALA A 80 -28.74 7.90 -10.56
C ALA A 80 -27.53 6.95 -10.74
N ASP A 81 -27.49 6.26 -11.89
CA ASP A 81 -26.51 5.22 -12.23
C ASP A 81 -25.40 5.73 -13.18
N ALA A 82 -25.43 7.01 -13.59
CA ALA A 82 -24.44 7.56 -14.53
C ALA A 82 -23.06 7.68 -13.87
N ARG A 83 -22.12 6.85 -14.34
CA ARG A 83 -20.73 6.76 -13.85
C ARG A 83 -19.84 7.81 -14.50
N LEU A 84 -20.12 9.07 -14.21
CA LEU A 84 -19.54 10.22 -14.91
C LEU A 84 -18.02 10.36 -14.68
N PRO A 85 -17.28 10.91 -15.66
CA PRO A 85 -15.83 10.91 -15.66
C PRO A 85 -15.21 11.68 -14.50
N VAL A 86 -13.99 11.30 -14.12
CA VAL A 86 -13.12 12.15 -13.29
C VAL A 86 -12.71 13.36 -14.12
N VAL A 87 -12.85 14.55 -13.57
CA VAL A 87 -12.57 15.79 -14.31
C VAL A 87 -11.13 16.22 -14.03
N ALA A 88 -10.31 16.42 -15.06
CA ALA A 88 -8.93 16.87 -14.91
C ALA A 88 -8.74 18.23 -15.57
N CYS A 89 -8.57 19.27 -14.77
CA CYS A 89 -8.41 20.65 -15.23
C CYS A 89 -6.96 21.13 -15.05
N ARG A 90 -6.44 21.80 -16.08
CA ARG A 90 -5.13 22.45 -16.05
C ARG A 90 -5.27 23.95 -16.19
N THR A 91 -4.43 24.67 -15.47
CA THR A 91 -4.28 26.12 -15.59
C THR A 91 -2.82 26.51 -15.45
N ALA A 92 -2.37 27.43 -16.30
CA ALA A 92 -0.99 27.93 -16.30
C ALA A 92 -0.89 29.39 -15.86
N ALA A 93 -1.98 30.15 -15.93
CA ALA A 93 -2.04 31.55 -15.54
C ALA A 93 -2.93 31.75 -14.31
N ALA A 94 -2.52 32.64 -13.40
CA ALA A 94 -3.34 32.99 -12.23
C ALA A 94 -4.75 33.52 -12.61
N THR A 95 -4.87 34.17 -13.77
CA THR A 95 -6.13 34.69 -14.33
C THR A 95 -7.11 33.60 -14.73
N GLU A 96 -6.64 32.39 -15.02
CA GLU A 96 -7.46 31.23 -15.42
C GLU A 96 -8.00 30.44 -14.21
N LEU A 97 -7.49 30.71 -13.01
CA LEU A 97 -7.85 29.94 -11.80
C LEU A 97 -9.33 30.06 -11.44
N ALA A 98 -9.89 31.27 -11.48
CA ALA A 98 -11.31 31.47 -11.16
C ALA A 98 -12.26 30.80 -12.19
N PRO A 99 -12.06 30.97 -13.51
CA PRO A 99 -12.79 30.19 -14.52
C PRO A 99 -12.66 28.67 -14.35
N ALA A 100 -11.46 28.16 -14.07
CA ALA A 100 -11.20 26.74 -13.83
C ALA A 100 -11.99 26.20 -12.64
N LEU A 101 -11.99 26.90 -11.51
CA LEU A 101 -12.75 26.52 -10.32
C LEU A 101 -14.26 26.56 -10.58
N ALA A 102 -14.75 27.54 -11.33
CA ALA A 102 -16.17 27.61 -11.71
C ALA A 102 -16.57 26.43 -12.61
N ALA A 103 -15.74 26.06 -13.57
CA ALA A 103 -15.97 24.91 -14.44
C ALA A 103 -15.96 23.59 -13.65
N LEU A 104 -14.95 23.39 -12.78
CA LEU A 104 -14.87 22.23 -11.89
C LEU A 104 -16.12 22.11 -11.00
N ARG A 105 -16.58 23.22 -10.42
CA ARG A 105 -17.80 23.22 -9.59
C ARG A 105 -19.04 22.77 -10.34
N ARG A 106 -19.21 23.20 -11.59
CA ARG A 106 -20.33 22.75 -12.43
C ARG A 106 -20.25 21.24 -12.70
N ARG A 107 -19.07 20.73 -13.07
CA ARG A 107 -18.89 19.30 -13.37
C ARG A 107 -19.00 18.40 -12.13
N LEU A 108 -18.57 18.88 -10.96
CA LEU A 108 -18.66 18.15 -9.69
C LEU A 108 -20.08 18.03 -9.14
N GLN A 109 -21.10 18.62 -9.76
CA GLN A 109 -22.49 18.26 -9.46
C GLN A 109 -22.79 16.79 -9.77
N ARG A 110 -21.94 16.16 -10.59
CA ARG A 110 -22.20 14.91 -11.28
C ARG A 110 -20.98 13.96 -11.27
N ALA A 111 -19.77 14.51 -11.30
CA ALA A 111 -18.52 13.74 -11.20
C ALA A 111 -18.16 13.40 -9.74
N PRO A 112 -17.53 12.24 -9.46
CA PRO A 112 -17.15 11.86 -8.10
C PRO A 112 -15.96 12.66 -7.56
N ALA A 113 -15.06 13.12 -8.43
CA ALA A 113 -13.89 13.90 -8.07
C ALA A 113 -13.39 14.75 -9.25
N GLY A 114 -12.65 15.80 -8.92
CA GLY A 114 -11.95 16.64 -9.87
C GLY A 114 -10.49 16.82 -9.45
N LEU A 115 -9.63 17.03 -10.44
CA LEU A 115 -8.22 17.34 -10.28
C LEU A 115 -7.98 18.71 -10.86
N LEU A 116 -7.31 19.58 -10.11
CA LEU A 116 -6.85 20.88 -10.59
C LEU A 116 -5.33 20.93 -10.49
N VAL A 117 -4.66 21.07 -11.63
CA VAL A 117 -3.23 21.34 -11.68
C VAL A 117 -2.99 22.79 -12.06
N VAL A 118 -2.28 23.48 -11.18
CA VAL A 118 -1.86 24.87 -11.36
C VAL A 118 -0.36 24.90 -11.61
N ARG A 119 0.03 25.14 -12.87
CA ARG A 119 1.41 25.50 -13.23
C ARG A 119 1.57 27.00 -13.03
N GLN A 120 2.73 27.46 -12.57
CA GLN A 120 3.04 28.89 -12.56
C GLN A 120 4.41 29.14 -13.22
N PRO A 121 4.49 30.07 -14.19
CA PRO A 121 5.75 30.48 -14.81
C PRO A 121 6.66 31.27 -13.86
N ASP A 122 6.10 31.94 -12.84
CA ASP A 122 6.88 32.67 -11.84
C ASP A 122 7.17 31.80 -10.62
N ALA A 123 8.44 31.39 -10.51
CA ALA A 123 9.00 30.64 -9.40
C ALA A 123 8.57 31.19 -8.03
N GLY A 124 7.70 30.44 -7.34
CA GLY A 124 7.61 30.45 -5.88
C GLY A 124 6.37 31.05 -5.22
N ARG A 125 5.33 31.49 -5.94
CA ARG A 125 4.22 32.25 -5.30
C ARG A 125 2.85 31.58 -5.15
N CYS A 126 2.52 30.49 -5.85
CA CYS A 126 1.34 29.71 -5.45
C CYS A 126 1.65 28.94 -4.15
N ARG A 127 1.48 29.61 -3.02
CA ARG A 127 1.47 28.96 -1.71
C ARG A 127 0.26 28.02 -1.71
N LEU A 128 0.47 26.75 -1.37
CA LEU A 128 -0.60 25.76 -1.29
C LEU A 128 -1.79 26.30 -0.47
N GLU A 129 -1.51 27.00 0.63
CA GLU A 129 -2.50 27.69 1.46
C GLU A 129 -3.42 28.64 0.67
N ALA A 130 -2.85 29.49 -0.19
CA ALA A 130 -3.61 30.43 -1.01
C ALA A 130 -4.50 29.71 -2.04
N LEU A 131 -3.98 28.63 -2.63
CA LEU A 131 -4.75 27.77 -3.53
C LEU A 131 -5.91 27.08 -2.79
N GLY A 132 -5.65 26.56 -1.59
CA GLY A 132 -6.69 26.00 -0.73
C GLY A 132 -7.79 27.02 -0.39
N CYS A 133 -7.40 28.27 -0.08
CA CYS A 133 -8.36 29.36 0.15
C CYS A 133 -9.19 29.67 -1.10
N ALA A 134 -8.58 29.72 -2.29
CA ALA A 134 -9.29 29.96 -3.53
C ALA A 134 -10.31 28.85 -3.86
N VAL A 135 -9.92 27.58 -3.67
CA VAL A 135 -10.81 26.42 -3.85
C VAL A 135 -12.00 26.51 -2.89
N ALA A 136 -11.75 26.83 -1.61
CA ALA A 136 -12.80 27.01 -0.62
C ALA A 136 -13.74 28.17 -0.97
N ALA A 137 -13.19 29.32 -1.39
CA ALA A 137 -13.96 30.49 -1.80
C ALA A 137 -14.85 30.22 -3.04
N ALA A 138 -14.43 29.31 -3.92
CA ALA A 138 -15.25 28.86 -5.04
C ALA A 138 -16.40 27.93 -4.61
N GLY A 139 -16.49 27.52 -3.35
CA GLY A 139 -17.48 26.57 -2.85
C GLY A 139 -17.10 25.11 -3.13
N LEU A 140 -15.83 24.82 -3.36
CA LEU A 140 -15.30 23.47 -3.54
C LEU A 140 -14.57 22.99 -2.28
N ARG A 141 -14.48 21.67 -2.09
CA ARG A 141 -13.69 21.08 -1.01
C ARG A 141 -12.39 20.53 -1.58
N ALA A 142 -11.26 21.09 -1.17
CA ALA A 142 -9.95 20.47 -1.37
C ALA A 142 -9.83 19.28 -0.42
N GLU A 143 -9.90 18.06 -0.95
CA GLU A 143 -9.70 16.83 -0.19
C GLU A 143 -8.22 16.62 0.10
N PHE A 144 -7.40 16.78 -0.93
CA PHE A 144 -5.96 16.73 -0.82
C PHE A 144 -5.32 17.83 -1.64
N LEU A 145 -4.19 18.33 -1.14
CA LEU A 145 -3.49 19.47 -1.68
C LEU A 145 -1.98 19.25 -1.51
N GLY A 146 -1.23 19.48 -2.58
CA GLY A 146 0.20 19.20 -2.57
C GLY A 146 0.85 19.56 -3.90
N ARG A 147 1.99 18.94 -4.16
CA ARG A 147 2.80 19.16 -5.35
C ARG A 147 2.87 17.88 -6.17
N CYS A 148 2.88 18.04 -7.49
CA CYS A 148 3.26 17.01 -8.43
C CYS A 148 4.53 17.45 -9.18
N ARG A 149 5.44 16.52 -9.45
CA ARG A 149 6.69 16.83 -10.15
C ARG A 149 6.39 17.05 -11.62
N SER A 150 6.84 18.17 -12.18
CA SER A 150 7.00 18.33 -13.63
C SER A 150 8.30 17.71 -14.11
N SER A 151 8.41 17.36 -15.40
CA SER A 151 9.62 16.77 -15.97
C SER A 151 10.80 17.68 -15.71
N ARG A 152 12.00 17.09 -15.82
CA ARG A 152 13.28 17.77 -15.97
C ARG A 152 13.07 19.18 -16.52
N ASP A 153 13.31 20.15 -15.63
CA ASP A 153 13.40 21.61 -15.87
C ASP A 153 12.16 22.48 -15.64
N GLU A 154 11.01 21.94 -15.19
CA GLU A 154 9.89 22.77 -14.69
C GLU A 154 9.75 22.76 -13.16
N LEU A 155 9.35 23.89 -12.58
CA LEU A 155 9.01 24.05 -11.16
C LEU A 155 7.86 23.12 -10.75
N PRO A 156 7.86 22.55 -9.52
CA PRO A 156 6.80 21.66 -9.07
C PRO A 156 5.43 22.36 -9.09
N ALA A 157 4.50 21.82 -9.88
CA ALA A 157 3.13 22.30 -9.99
C ALA A 157 2.32 21.98 -8.73
N ALA A 158 1.35 22.84 -8.40
CA ALA A 158 0.40 22.55 -7.33
C ALA A 158 -0.73 21.67 -7.87
N LEU A 159 -1.11 20.64 -7.13
CA LEU A 159 -2.21 19.74 -7.43
C LEU A 159 -3.22 19.80 -6.29
N VAL A 160 -4.49 19.95 -6.65
CA VAL A 160 -5.63 19.83 -5.74
C VAL A 160 -6.54 18.72 -6.22
N ILE A 161 -6.92 17.85 -5.30
CA ILE A 161 -8.00 16.88 -5.48
C ILE A 161 -9.24 17.48 -4.84
N VAL A 162 -10.27 17.71 -5.64
CA VAL A 162 -11.51 18.35 -5.20
C VAL A 162 -12.68 17.38 -5.22
N HIS A 163 -13.51 17.47 -4.18
CA HIS A 163 -14.78 16.76 -4.10
C HIS A 163 -15.95 17.74 -4.02
N PRO A 164 -17.16 17.28 -4.38
CA PRO A 164 -18.40 17.96 -4.04
C PRO A 164 -18.51 18.18 -2.52
N GLN A 165 -19.15 19.27 -2.08
CA GLN A 165 -19.35 19.54 -0.65
C GLN A 165 -20.23 18.51 0.06
N SER A 166 -21.07 17.79 -0.70
CA SER A 166 -21.92 16.71 -0.19
C SER A 166 -21.13 15.46 0.24
N VAL A 167 -19.88 15.31 -0.22
CA VAL A 167 -19.04 14.17 0.17
C VAL A 167 -18.61 14.36 1.62
N LEU A 168 -18.81 13.31 2.42
CA LEU A 168 -18.52 13.32 3.86
C LEU A 168 -17.04 13.65 4.13
N ARG A 169 -16.79 14.35 5.22
CA ARG A 169 -15.43 14.52 5.74
C ARG A 169 -15.00 13.30 6.55
N PRO A 170 -13.70 12.99 6.59
CA PRO A 170 -13.15 12.15 7.64
C PRO A 170 -13.56 12.71 9.00
N GLY A 171 -13.89 11.81 9.92
CA GLY A 171 -14.38 12.17 11.24
C GLY A 171 -14.30 10.97 12.16
N PRO A 172 -14.41 11.20 13.48
CA PRO A 172 -14.19 10.16 14.47
C PRO A 172 -15.18 9.01 14.26
N ALA A 173 -14.65 7.78 14.32
CA ALA A 173 -15.46 6.59 14.30
C ALA A 173 -16.22 6.47 15.62
N PRO A 174 -17.54 6.17 15.57
CA PRO A 174 -18.35 6.06 16.78
C PRO A 174 -17.80 4.94 17.67
N PRO A 175 -17.97 4.99 19.01
CA PRO A 175 -17.38 3.98 19.92
C PRO A 175 -17.70 2.52 19.56
N ARG A 176 -18.89 2.28 18.99
CA ARG A 176 -19.35 0.96 18.53
C ARG A 176 -18.66 0.42 17.27
N PHE A 177 -17.91 1.26 16.54
CA PHE A 177 -17.20 0.82 15.33
C PHE A 177 -15.93 0.07 15.73
N ARG A 178 -15.82 -1.20 15.37
CA ARG A 178 -14.74 -2.09 15.84
C ARG A 178 -13.88 -2.58 14.68
N VAL A 179 -12.57 -2.61 14.91
CA VAL A 179 -11.58 -3.04 13.93
C VAL A 179 -10.70 -4.09 14.58
N LEU A 180 -10.54 -5.24 13.92
CA LEU A 180 -9.63 -6.30 14.32
C LEU A 180 -8.40 -6.33 13.42
N ALA A 181 -7.21 -6.17 13.99
CA ALA A 181 -5.96 -6.51 13.35
C ALA A 181 -5.55 -7.95 13.70
N VAL A 182 -5.38 -8.78 12.68
CA VAL A 182 -4.73 -10.09 12.83
C VAL A 182 -3.26 -9.90 12.53
N VAL A 183 -2.41 -10.25 13.50
CA VAL A 183 -0.96 -9.99 13.47
C VAL A 183 -0.22 -11.32 13.50
N PRO A 184 0.06 -11.93 12.34
CA PRO A 184 1.00 -13.04 12.25
C PRO A 184 2.39 -12.59 12.71
N THR A 185 3.07 -13.39 13.52
CA THR A 185 4.37 -12.98 14.10
C THR A 185 5.30 -14.17 14.26
N TYR A 186 6.59 -13.93 14.08
CA TYR A 186 7.66 -14.87 14.41
C TYR A 186 8.93 -14.11 14.74
N ASN A 187 9.39 -14.21 15.99
CA ASN A 187 10.61 -13.60 16.52
C ASN A 187 10.70 -12.07 16.29
N GLU A 188 9.76 -11.33 16.87
CA GLU A 188 9.64 -9.86 16.76
C GLU A 188 9.64 -9.19 18.16
N GLU A 189 10.42 -9.73 19.10
CA GLU A 189 10.45 -9.24 20.49
C GLU A 189 10.85 -7.77 20.64
N ASP A 190 11.64 -7.27 19.69
CA ASP A 190 12.14 -5.90 19.64
C ASP A 190 11.01 -4.90 19.33
N VAL A 191 10.01 -5.29 18.56
CA VAL A 191 8.98 -4.35 18.06
C VAL A 191 7.56 -4.67 18.51
N ILE A 192 7.27 -5.91 18.92
CA ILE A 192 5.88 -6.34 19.13
C ILE A 192 5.13 -5.46 20.15
N ALA A 193 5.80 -5.06 21.24
CA ALA A 193 5.20 -4.19 22.24
C ALA A 193 4.92 -2.77 21.70
N GLN A 194 5.79 -2.24 20.82
CA GLN A 194 5.54 -0.96 20.15
C GLN A 194 4.35 -1.06 19.20
N THR A 195 4.26 -2.15 18.42
CA THR A 195 3.16 -2.40 17.48
C THR A 195 1.81 -2.55 18.20
N LEU A 196 1.77 -3.30 19.31
CA LEU A 196 0.56 -3.45 20.10
C LEU A 196 0.13 -2.11 20.74
N ARG A 197 1.06 -1.32 21.29
CA ARG A 197 0.74 0.05 21.76
C ARG A 197 0.17 0.91 20.64
N TYR A 198 0.80 0.89 19.46
CA TYR A 198 0.38 1.68 18.31
C TYR A 198 -1.05 1.35 17.84
N LEU A 199 -1.39 0.07 17.73
CA LEU A 199 -2.73 -0.36 17.30
C LEU A 199 -3.78 -0.05 18.36
N THR A 200 -3.50 -0.41 19.62
CA THR A 200 -4.46 -0.24 20.72
C THR A 200 -4.71 1.22 21.08
N ALA A 201 -3.71 2.10 20.95
CA ALA A 201 -3.88 3.54 21.10
C ALA A 201 -4.84 4.16 20.06
N GLN A 202 -5.03 3.51 18.91
CA GLN A 202 -5.99 3.91 17.87
C GLN A 202 -7.37 3.26 18.04
N GLY A 203 -7.59 2.51 19.13
CA GLY A 203 -8.82 1.77 19.36
C GLY A 203 -8.98 0.56 18.43
N ILE A 204 -7.88 0.00 17.93
CA ILE A 204 -7.87 -1.22 17.11
C ILE A 204 -7.58 -2.40 18.02
N GLU A 205 -8.43 -3.42 17.94
CA GLU A 205 -8.29 -4.67 18.66
C GLU A 205 -7.35 -5.61 17.90
N VAL A 206 -6.61 -6.46 18.62
CA VAL A 206 -5.55 -7.28 18.03
C VAL A 206 -5.74 -8.75 18.36
N HIS A 207 -5.61 -9.61 17.35
CA HIS A 207 -5.41 -11.05 17.49
C HIS A 207 -3.98 -11.37 17.06
N LEU A 208 -3.13 -11.75 18.01
CA LEU A 208 -1.75 -12.16 17.71
C LEU A 208 -1.73 -13.63 17.29
N LEU A 209 -1.19 -13.91 16.12
CA LEU A 209 -1.02 -15.26 15.58
C LEU A 209 0.49 -15.59 15.56
N ASP A 210 0.98 -16.16 16.66
CA ASP A 210 2.38 -16.51 16.84
C ASP A 210 2.72 -17.81 16.10
N ASN A 211 3.69 -17.76 15.17
CA ASN A 211 4.22 -18.93 14.49
C ASN A 211 5.36 -19.58 15.29
N TRP A 212 5.09 -19.79 16.58
CA TRP A 212 6.00 -20.42 17.55
C TRP A 212 7.32 -19.67 17.72
N SER A 213 7.24 -18.37 18.04
CA SER A 213 8.43 -17.58 18.38
C SER A 213 9.24 -18.22 19.51
N THR A 214 10.55 -18.15 19.39
CA THR A 214 11.52 -18.69 20.35
C THR A 214 12.17 -17.61 21.22
N ASP A 215 11.79 -16.35 21.00
CA ASP A 215 12.25 -15.18 21.74
C ASP A 215 11.14 -14.65 22.69
N ALA A 216 11.31 -13.46 23.27
CA ALA A 216 10.34 -12.89 24.20
C ALA A 216 9.09 -12.30 23.52
N THR A 217 8.82 -12.56 22.24
CA THR A 217 7.67 -11.99 21.51
C THR A 217 6.34 -12.21 22.24
N VAL A 218 6.02 -13.47 22.53
CA VAL A 218 4.74 -13.84 23.17
C VAL A 218 4.68 -13.34 24.61
N GLU A 219 5.80 -13.41 25.34
CA GLU A 219 5.89 -12.91 26.71
C GLU A 219 5.56 -11.41 26.75
N ARG A 220 6.19 -10.61 25.89
CA ARG A 220 5.96 -9.17 25.77
C ARG A 220 4.53 -8.84 25.35
N ALA A 221 3.95 -9.64 24.45
CA ALA A 221 2.57 -9.45 24.01
C ALA A 221 1.54 -9.71 25.11
N ARG A 222 1.78 -10.65 26.03
CA ARG A 222 0.84 -10.99 27.13
C ARG A 222 0.47 -9.78 28.00
N ALA A 223 1.37 -8.80 28.14
CA ALA A 223 1.10 -7.57 28.88
C ALA A 223 -0.05 -6.71 28.31
N PHE A 224 -0.47 -6.99 27.08
CA PHE A 224 -1.55 -6.29 26.37
C PHE A 224 -2.89 -7.05 26.36
N LEU A 225 -2.93 -8.30 26.87
CA LEU A 225 -4.17 -9.07 26.95
C LEU A 225 -5.24 -8.28 27.72
N ALA A 226 -6.47 -8.27 27.18
CA ALA A 226 -7.59 -7.48 27.68
C ALA A 226 -7.36 -5.95 27.71
N ARG A 227 -6.27 -5.46 27.09
CA ARG A 227 -5.94 -4.04 26.90
C ARG A 227 -5.82 -3.74 25.39
N GLY A 228 -6.75 -4.29 24.63
CA GLY A 228 -6.82 -4.21 23.17
C GLY A 228 -6.25 -5.43 22.44
N LEU A 229 -5.40 -6.26 23.07
CA LEU A 229 -5.11 -7.61 22.56
C LEU A 229 -6.21 -8.56 23.02
N VAL A 230 -7.01 -9.06 22.08
CA VAL A 230 -8.18 -9.91 22.34
C VAL A 230 -7.82 -11.39 22.39
N ALA A 231 -6.76 -11.80 21.70
CA ALA A 231 -6.29 -13.18 21.68
C ALA A 231 -4.81 -13.28 21.36
N ILE A 232 -4.17 -14.32 21.90
CA ILE A 232 -2.87 -14.83 21.45
C ILE A 232 -3.09 -16.29 21.08
N GLU A 233 -2.77 -16.63 19.84
CA GLU A 233 -2.82 -17.98 19.32
C GLU A 233 -1.43 -18.42 18.88
N ARG A 234 -1.04 -19.65 19.19
CA ARG A 234 0.11 -20.29 18.57
C ARG A 234 -0.36 -21.18 17.42
N PHE A 235 0.27 -21.04 16.26
CA PHE A 235 -0.14 -21.74 15.04
C PHE A 235 1.05 -22.31 14.27
N PRO A 236 0.98 -23.58 13.80
CA PRO A 236 -0.14 -24.53 13.95
C PRO A 236 -0.40 -24.97 15.39
N VAL A 237 -1.60 -25.46 15.68
CA VAL A 237 -2.00 -25.85 17.05
C VAL A 237 -1.23 -27.07 17.55
N GLU A 238 -0.79 -27.94 16.63
CA GLU A 238 -0.07 -29.18 16.91
C GLU A 238 1.38 -28.94 17.35
N GLY A 239 1.95 -27.78 17.07
CA GLY A 239 3.35 -27.50 17.35
C GLY A 239 4.06 -26.67 16.30
N PRO A 240 5.33 -26.26 16.56
CA PRO A 240 6.17 -25.64 15.56
C PRO A 240 6.43 -26.63 14.43
N THR A 241 6.24 -26.19 13.20
CA THR A 241 6.67 -26.94 12.04
C THR A 241 8.11 -26.54 11.69
N GLY A 242 8.92 -27.49 11.21
CA GLY A 242 10.27 -27.19 10.71
C GLY A 242 10.28 -26.31 9.45
N ARG A 243 9.10 -25.87 8.98
CA ARG A 243 8.92 -25.02 7.82
C ARG A 243 8.07 -23.78 8.15
N TYR A 244 8.11 -22.80 7.26
CA TYR A 244 7.24 -21.65 7.24
C TYR A 244 6.32 -21.82 6.03
N GLU A 245 5.02 -21.95 6.32
CA GLU A 245 3.97 -22.21 5.33
C GLU A 245 2.97 -21.05 5.35
N LEU A 246 3.24 -20.05 4.51
CA LEU A 246 2.47 -18.81 4.47
C LEU A 246 1.01 -19.06 4.09
N ALA A 247 0.74 -19.99 3.17
CA ALA A 247 -0.63 -20.30 2.76
C ALA A 247 -1.47 -20.80 3.94
N SER A 248 -0.89 -21.62 4.81
CA SER A 248 -1.57 -22.12 6.02
C SER A 248 -1.84 -21.01 7.02
N ILE A 249 -0.87 -20.11 7.24
CA ILE A 249 -1.04 -18.94 8.10
C ILE A 249 -2.13 -18.01 7.54
N MET A 250 -2.15 -17.76 6.23
CA MET A 250 -3.17 -16.92 5.59
C MET A 250 -4.57 -17.54 5.68
N ARG A 251 -4.72 -18.86 5.49
CA ARG A 251 -6.00 -19.55 5.76
C ARG A 251 -6.45 -19.36 7.20
N ARG A 252 -5.52 -19.43 8.16
CA ARG A 252 -5.87 -19.18 9.55
C ARG A 252 -6.31 -17.73 9.80
N VAL A 253 -5.69 -16.76 9.13
CA VAL A 253 -6.14 -15.35 9.15
C VAL A 253 -7.55 -15.21 8.58
N GLU A 254 -7.89 -15.94 7.50
CA GLU A 254 -9.26 -15.97 6.94
C GLU A 254 -10.27 -16.49 7.96
N GLU A 255 -9.95 -17.61 8.64
CA GLU A 255 -10.80 -18.20 9.68
C GLU A 255 -11.02 -17.26 10.87
N ILE A 256 -9.93 -16.64 11.37
CA ILE A 256 -10.01 -15.64 12.44
C ILE A 256 -10.89 -14.48 12.00
N GLY A 257 -10.65 -13.95 10.81
CA GLY A 257 -11.45 -12.88 10.22
C GLY A 257 -12.94 -13.25 10.16
N ALA A 258 -13.26 -14.42 9.59
CA ALA A 258 -14.63 -14.94 9.47
C ALA A 258 -15.33 -15.12 10.83
N SER A 259 -14.59 -15.56 11.85
CA SER A 259 -15.13 -15.74 13.21
C SER A 259 -15.37 -14.43 13.96
N ALA A 260 -14.71 -13.33 13.56
CA ALA A 260 -14.82 -12.02 14.19
C ALA A 260 -16.09 -11.26 13.75
N THR A 261 -17.26 -11.86 13.90
CA THR A 261 -18.57 -11.28 13.50
C THR A 261 -18.95 -10.01 14.28
N TRP A 262 -18.24 -9.73 15.38
CA TRP A 262 -18.39 -8.53 16.19
C TRP A 262 -17.60 -7.31 15.64
N ALA A 263 -16.65 -7.53 14.73
CA ALA A 263 -15.86 -6.47 14.13
C ALA A 263 -16.56 -5.92 12.88
N ASP A 264 -16.41 -4.62 12.61
CA ASP A 264 -16.84 -4.03 11.33
C ASP A 264 -15.77 -4.24 10.25
N TRP A 265 -14.49 -4.22 10.64
CA TRP A 265 -13.35 -4.39 9.74
C TRP A 265 -12.33 -5.36 10.30
N VAL A 266 -11.68 -6.08 9.40
CA VAL A 266 -10.53 -6.95 9.67
C VAL A 266 -9.35 -6.46 8.86
N MET A 267 -8.16 -6.53 9.43
CA MET A 267 -6.91 -6.18 8.74
C MET A 267 -5.80 -7.18 9.03
N LEU A 268 -5.08 -7.59 7.99
CA LEU A 268 -3.78 -8.24 8.12
C LEU A 268 -2.73 -7.16 8.37
N HIS A 269 -1.97 -7.29 9.45
CA HIS A 269 -0.95 -6.32 9.84
C HIS A 269 0.29 -7.04 10.35
N ASP A 270 1.44 -6.84 9.71
CA ASP A 270 2.67 -7.50 10.15
C ASP A 270 3.23 -6.78 11.40
N ALA A 271 3.96 -7.49 12.25
CA ALA A 271 4.45 -6.93 13.51
C ALA A 271 5.44 -5.76 13.32
N ASP A 272 5.99 -5.61 12.11
CA ASP A 272 7.02 -4.65 11.72
C ASP A 272 6.49 -3.55 10.80
N GLU A 273 5.17 -3.32 10.82
CA GLU A 273 4.48 -2.34 10.00
C GLU A 273 3.85 -1.21 10.84
N ARG A 274 3.57 -0.07 10.20
CA ARG A 274 2.66 0.99 10.67
C ARG A 274 1.74 1.38 9.51
N ARG A 275 0.44 1.52 9.77
CA ARG A 275 -0.56 1.86 8.75
C ARG A 275 -1.29 3.13 9.09
N THR A 276 -1.21 4.15 8.23
CA THR A 276 -1.88 5.43 8.48
C THR A 276 -2.91 5.74 7.40
N SER A 277 -3.97 6.43 7.80
CA SER A 277 -4.94 6.98 6.85
C SER A 277 -4.27 8.04 5.95
N PRO A 278 -4.83 8.36 4.77
CA PRO A 278 -4.26 9.35 3.86
C PRO A 278 -4.45 10.80 4.33
N TRP A 279 -5.18 11.04 5.43
CA TRP A 279 -5.46 12.38 5.95
C TRP A 279 -4.57 12.71 7.16
N PRO A 280 -3.88 13.86 7.14
CA PRO A 280 -3.16 14.34 8.31
C PRO A 280 -4.05 14.44 9.54
N GLY A 281 -3.59 13.90 10.67
CA GLY A 281 -4.31 13.95 11.95
C GLY A 281 -5.51 13.01 12.08
N VAL A 282 -5.82 12.19 11.06
CA VAL A 282 -6.90 11.19 11.13
C VAL A 282 -6.29 9.81 11.39
N GLY A 283 -6.67 9.20 12.52
CA GLY A 283 -6.22 7.87 12.89
C GLY A 283 -6.70 6.78 11.93
N LEU A 284 -6.06 5.61 11.94
CA LEU A 284 -6.38 4.52 11.03
C LEU A 284 -7.85 4.06 11.15
N ARG A 285 -8.32 3.88 12.39
CA ARG A 285 -9.72 3.49 12.69
C ARG A 285 -10.73 4.48 12.10
N ASP A 286 -10.48 5.77 12.23
CA ASP A 286 -11.35 6.83 11.70
C ASP A 286 -11.31 6.88 10.17
N GLY A 287 -10.15 6.62 9.57
CA GLY A 287 -10.00 6.46 8.13
C GLY A 287 -10.82 5.28 7.59
N LEU A 288 -10.79 4.12 8.24
CA LEU A 288 -11.62 2.95 7.89
C LEU A 288 -13.11 3.25 7.99
N TRP A 289 -13.52 3.94 9.05
CA TRP A 289 -14.89 4.40 9.21
C TRP A 289 -15.33 5.37 8.11
N HIS A 290 -14.46 6.30 7.72
CA HIS A 290 -14.72 7.18 6.58
C HIS A 290 -14.90 6.37 5.29
N ALA A 291 -14.01 5.43 4.98
CA ALA A 291 -14.13 4.58 3.80
C ALA A 291 -15.46 3.79 3.81
N GLN A 292 -15.85 3.22 4.96
CA GLN A 292 -17.14 2.53 5.10
C GLN A 292 -18.34 3.44 4.83
N ARG A 293 -18.36 4.65 5.41
CA ARG A 293 -19.43 5.63 5.15
C ARG A 293 -19.48 6.08 3.69
N SER A 294 -18.34 6.08 3.02
CA SER A 294 -18.21 6.36 1.59
C SER A 294 -18.57 5.14 0.71
N GLY A 295 -19.00 4.02 1.31
CA GLY A 295 -19.51 2.84 0.61
C GLY A 295 -18.44 1.81 0.23
N PHE A 296 -17.20 1.97 0.68
CA PHE A 296 -16.09 1.08 0.34
C PHE A 296 -15.91 -0.02 1.38
N THR A 297 -15.34 -1.14 0.94
CA THR A 297 -15.22 -2.37 1.74
C THR A 297 -13.81 -2.95 1.75
N CYS A 298 -12.85 -2.32 1.07
CA CYS A 298 -11.46 -2.73 1.04
C CYS A 298 -10.52 -1.52 0.95
N ILE A 299 -9.39 -1.56 1.65
CA ILE A 299 -8.34 -0.54 1.59
C ILE A 299 -7.07 -1.12 1.00
N ASP A 300 -6.58 -0.47 -0.05
CA ASP A 300 -5.25 -0.69 -0.60
C ASP A 300 -4.22 0.26 0.05
N HIS A 301 -2.95 -0.11 0.05
CA HIS A 301 -1.87 0.68 0.62
C HIS A 301 -0.71 0.90 -0.35
N VAL A 302 0.03 1.98 -0.12
CA VAL A 302 1.37 2.20 -0.71
C VAL A 302 2.42 1.88 0.34
N THR A 303 3.37 1.02 -0.02
CA THR A 303 4.45 0.60 0.88
C THR A 303 5.66 1.53 0.80
N LEU A 304 6.09 2.02 1.95
CA LEU A 304 7.40 2.61 2.18
C LEU A 304 8.25 1.62 2.96
N ASN A 305 9.41 1.25 2.42
CA ASN A 305 10.39 0.45 3.15
C ASN A 305 11.37 1.36 3.87
N PHE A 306 11.46 1.21 5.18
CA PHE A 306 12.39 1.90 6.04
C PHE A 306 13.53 0.95 6.41
N TRP A 307 14.70 1.20 5.83
CA TRP A 307 15.90 0.40 6.08
C TRP A 307 16.79 1.08 7.14
N PRO A 308 17.59 0.32 7.91
CA PRO A 308 18.61 0.91 8.76
C PRO A 308 19.66 1.61 7.90
N VAL A 309 20.13 2.76 8.37
CA VAL A 309 21.31 3.46 7.81
C VAL A 309 22.51 3.40 8.76
N ASP A 310 22.31 2.78 9.91
CA ASP A 310 23.25 2.47 10.99
C ASP A 310 22.67 1.33 11.84
N ASP A 311 23.42 0.91 12.86
CA ASP A 311 23.04 -0.14 13.82
C ASP A 311 22.63 0.44 15.19
N ALA A 312 22.26 1.72 15.27
CA ALA A 312 22.08 2.43 16.53
C ALA A 312 20.65 2.31 17.13
N PHE A 313 19.76 1.56 16.49
CA PHE A 313 18.39 1.39 16.98
C PHE A 313 18.35 0.60 18.28
N ASP A 314 17.83 1.21 19.34
CA ASP A 314 17.51 0.56 20.60
C ASP A 314 15.98 0.61 20.85
N PRO A 315 15.27 -0.53 20.79
CA PRO A 315 13.82 -0.58 20.96
C PRO A 315 13.35 -0.22 22.38
N GLY A 316 14.25 -0.20 23.37
CA GLY A 316 13.99 0.24 24.74
C GLY A 316 14.08 1.76 24.93
N VAL A 317 14.73 2.47 24.00
CA VAL A 317 14.99 3.92 24.08
C VAL A 317 14.17 4.71 23.05
N ALA A 318 14.03 4.18 21.84
CA ALA A 318 13.38 4.88 20.72
C ALA A 318 12.25 4.06 20.08
N ASP A 319 11.23 4.76 19.57
CA ASP A 319 10.23 4.15 18.69
C ASP A 319 10.82 3.91 17.28
N LEU A 320 10.49 2.77 16.66
CA LEU A 320 9.89 2.78 15.30
C LEU A 320 10.20 4.00 14.45
N GLU A 321 9.17 4.81 14.38
CA GLU A 321 9.09 5.90 13.45
C GLU A 321 10.16 6.93 13.77
N ASP A 322 10.58 7.04 15.04
CA ASP A 322 11.55 8.02 15.53
C ASP A 322 12.97 7.81 15.05
N HIS A 323 13.43 6.57 15.07
CA HIS A 323 14.77 6.20 14.62
C HIS A 323 14.86 6.15 13.10
N PHE A 324 13.90 5.47 12.46
CA PHE A 324 13.95 5.18 11.03
C PHE A 324 13.34 6.30 10.21
N ARG A 325 14.19 7.25 9.78
CA ARG A 325 13.78 8.44 9.01
C ARG A 325 14.15 8.40 7.53
N PHE A 326 14.66 7.28 7.03
CA PHE A 326 15.03 7.11 5.62
C PHE A 326 14.24 5.96 5.00
N PHE A 327 13.67 6.21 3.83
CA PHE A 327 12.78 5.26 3.16
C PHE A 327 12.99 5.21 1.66
N GLU A 328 12.45 4.16 1.05
CA GLU A 328 12.19 4.06 -0.38
C GLU A 328 10.72 3.69 -0.59
N PHE A 329 10.12 4.14 -1.69
CA PHE A 329 8.86 3.54 -2.15
C PHE A 329 9.16 2.13 -2.63
N SER A 330 8.42 1.14 -2.14
CA SER A 330 8.64 -0.22 -2.60
C SER A 330 8.06 -0.42 -3.99
N ASN A 331 8.93 -0.78 -4.93
CA ASN A 331 8.57 -1.14 -6.31
C ASN A 331 8.60 -2.66 -6.55
N HIS A 332 8.75 -3.46 -5.49
CA HIS A 332 8.69 -4.92 -5.59
C HIS A 332 7.31 -5.32 -6.13
N PRO A 333 7.19 -6.19 -7.15
CA PRO A 333 5.90 -6.52 -7.75
C PRO A 333 4.85 -6.96 -6.73
N GLY A 334 5.22 -7.82 -5.77
CA GLY A 334 4.32 -8.27 -4.69
C GLY A 334 3.79 -7.17 -3.78
N HIS A 335 4.37 -5.96 -3.83
CA HIS A 335 3.91 -4.79 -3.08
C HIS A 335 2.99 -3.87 -3.89
N PHE A 336 2.67 -4.22 -5.14
CA PHE A 336 1.77 -3.42 -5.97
C PHE A 336 0.35 -3.34 -5.38
N HIS A 337 -0.16 -4.49 -4.91
CA HIS A 337 -1.38 -4.58 -4.11
C HIS A 337 -1.01 -4.82 -2.66
N GLN A 338 -1.53 -3.98 -1.77
CA GLN A 338 -1.45 -4.14 -0.32
C GLN A 338 -2.84 -3.94 0.25
N ARG A 339 -3.80 -4.69 -0.28
CA ARG A 339 -5.22 -4.62 0.03
C ARG A 339 -5.52 -5.35 1.34
N ARG A 340 -4.85 -4.95 2.41
CA ARG A 340 -4.76 -5.75 3.64
C ARG A 340 -5.81 -5.43 4.69
N ALA A 341 -6.77 -4.55 4.40
CA ALA A 341 -7.91 -4.31 5.28
C ALA A 341 -9.22 -4.41 4.52
N TRP A 342 -10.19 -5.13 5.06
CA TRP A 342 -11.49 -5.37 4.46
C TRP A 342 -12.61 -5.32 5.49
N ARG A 343 -13.81 -4.98 5.02
CA ARG A 343 -15.01 -4.96 5.86
C ARG A 343 -15.49 -6.39 6.13
N GLN A 344 -15.89 -6.65 7.37
CA GLN A 344 -16.55 -7.90 7.72
C GLN A 344 -18.00 -7.86 7.24
N LEU A 345 -18.29 -8.60 6.17
CA LEU A 345 -19.60 -8.65 5.51
C LEU A 345 -20.36 -9.97 5.74
N GLY A 346 -19.82 -10.88 6.53
CA GLY A 346 -20.38 -12.22 6.73
C GLY A 346 -20.24 -13.14 5.51
N VAL A 347 -19.32 -12.82 4.60
CA VAL A 347 -19.03 -13.62 3.40
C VAL A 347 -17.62 -14.22 3.47
N PRO A 348 -17.36 -15.36 2.81
CA PRO A 348 -16.02 -15.91 2.71
C PRO A 348 -15.03 -14.92 2.09
N VAL A 349 -13.83 -14.85 2.67
CA VAL A 349 -12.71 -14.05 2.18
C VAL A 349 -11.55 -14.99 1.88
N GLY A 350 -11.06 -14.98 0.64
CA GLY A 350 -9.86 -15.72 0.24
C GLY A 350 -8.64 -14.80 0.19
N LEU A 351 -7.62 -15.10 0.98
CA LEU A 351 -6.41 -14.32 1.20
C LEU A 351 -5.14 -15.12 0.81
N ALA A 352 -5.14 -16.43 1.05
CA ALA A 352 -4.00 -17.32 0.87
C ALA A 352 -3.43 -17.31 -0.56
N ASP A 353 -4.29 -17.33 -1.58
CA ASP A 353 -3.87 -17.32 -3.00
C ASP A 353 -3.04 -16.09 -3.39
N SER A 354 -3.13 -15.02 -2.60
CA SER A 354 -2.42 -13.76 -2.83
C SER A 354 -1.23 -13.54 -1.89
N ALA A 355 -0.82 -14.55 -1.12
CA ALA A 355 0.17 -14.42 -0.07
C ALA A 355 -0.15 -13.29 0.94
N GLY A 356 -1.44 -13.01 1.16
CA GLY A 356 -1.87 -11.94 2.06
C GLY A 356 -1.98 -10.55 1.45
N HIS A 357 -1.91 -10.38 0.12
CA HIS A 357 -1.80 -9.06 -0.50
C HIS A 357 -3.10 -8.53 -1.14
N ASP A 358 -4.02 -9.43 -1.54
CA ASP A 358 -5.25 -9.07 -2.25
C ASP A 358 -6.43 -10.00 -1.87
N PRO A 359 -7.16 -9.72 -0.77
CA PRO A 359 -8.30 -10.52 -0.32
C PRO A 359 -9.41 -10.50 -1.37
N ARG A 360 -9.91 -11.67 -1.72
CA ARG A 360 -10.97 -11.92 -2.71
C ARG A 360 -12.26 -12.23 -1.98
N PHE A 361 -13.30 -11.44 -2.22
CA PHE A 361 -14.62 -11.63 -1.64
C PHE A 361 -15.70 -10.89 -2.44
N THR A 362 -16.94 -11.33 -2.33
CA THR A 362 -18.09 -10.70 -2.96
C THR A 362 -18.40 -9.34 -2.32
N GLY A 363 -18.68 -8.32 -3.13
CA GLY A 363 -18.95 -6.96 -2.64
C GLY A 363 -17.69 -6.15 -2.29
N ARG A 364 -16.52 -6.58 -2.76
CA ARG A 364 -15.25 -5.86 -2.62
C ARG A 364 -15.24 -4.57 -3.45
N ARG A 365 -15.11 -3.45 -2.75
CA ARG A 365 -14.99 -2.09 -3.30
C ARG A 365 -13.76 -1.43 -2.71
N VAL A 366 -12.72 -1.28 -3.52
CA VAL A 366 -11.43 -0.74 -3.08
C VAL A 366 -11.51 0.78 -2.98
N TYR A 367 -11.12 1.34 -1.82
CA TYR A 367 -11.12 2.78 -1.59
C TYR A 367 -10.15 3.48 -2.58
N PRO A 368 -10.51 4.65 -3.16
CA PRO A 368 -9.79 5.21 -4.30
C PRO A 368 -8.47 5.85 -3.94
N TYR A 369 -8.24 6.09 -2.65
CA TYR A 369 -7.01 6.65 -2.14
C TYR A 369 -6.31 5.62 -1.28
N LYS A 370 -5.13 5.20 -1.70
CA LYS A 370 -4.34 4.25 -0.94
C LYS A 370 -3.98 4.85 0.43
N PHE A 371 -4.03 3.99 1.44
CA PHE A 371 -3.51 4.30 2.76
C PHE A 371 -1.98 4.11 2.76
N LEU A 372 -1.29 4.65 3.76
CA LEU A 372 0.16 4.49 3.83
C LEU A 372 0.50 3.25 4.65
N LEU A 373 1.46 2.47 4.16
CA LEU A 373 2.09 1.38 4.88
C LEU A 373 3.57 1.70 5.05
N LYS A 374 4.01 1.95 6.28
CA LYS A 374 5.43 2.04 6.62
C LYS A 374 5.90 0.68 7.11
N HIS A 375 6.91 0.13 6.46
CA HIS A 375 7.41 -1.21 6.72
C HIS A 375 8.86 -1.14 7.18
N TYR A 376 9.17 -1.78 8.31
CA TYR A 376 10.47 -1.79 8.98
C TYR A 376 11.07 -3.22 8.96
N PRO A 377 11.38 -3.78 7.77
CA PRO A 377 11.69 -5.19 7.62
C PRO A 377 12.94 -5.62 8.40
N ILE A 378 13.90 -4.71 8.53
CA ILE A 378 15.22 -4.91 9.13
C ILE A 378 15.56 -3.70 10.00
N ARG A 379 16.08 -3.92 11.22
CA ARG A 379 16.31 -2.86 12.22
C ARG A 379 17.79 -2.67 12.58
N SER A 380 18.62 -3.62 12.19
CA SER A 380 20.09 -3.57 12.26
C SER A 380 20.65 -4.69 11.39
N ARG A 381 21.95 -4.66 11.10
CA ARG A 381 22.68 -5.75 10.45
C ARG A 381 22.50 -7.06 11.20
N ALA A 382 22.73 -7.05 12.52
CA ALA A 382 22.62 -8.25 13.35
C ALA A 382 21.18 -8.81 13.36
N HIS A 383 20.18 -7.91 13.40
CA HIS A 383 18.79 -8.31 13.27
C HIS A 383 18.51 -8.93 11.88
N GLY A 384 19.01 -8.33 10.80
CA GLY A 384 18.79 -8.84 9.45
C GLY A 384 19.44 -10.20 9.20
N GLU A 385 20.67 -10.40 9.65
CA GLU A 385 21.36 -11.69 9.59
C GLU A 385 20.57 -12.78 10.33
N ARG A 386 20.11 -12.48 11.55
CA ARG A 386 19.27 -13.41 12.33
C ARG A 386 17.95 -13.70 11.62
N LYS A 387 17.15 -12.66 11.33
CA LYS A 387 15.80 -12.78 10.76
C LYS A 387 15.83 -13.48 9.40
N VAL A 388 16.71 -13.07 8.50
CA VAL A 388 16.72 -13.56 7.12
C VAL A 388 17.49 -14.87 6.99
N LEU A 389 18.74 -14.91 7.43
CA LEU A 389 19.66 -16.01 7.10
C LEU A 389 19.51 -17.21 8.05
N ARG A 390 19.18 -16.97 9.32
CA ARG A 390 18.99 -18.04 10.32
C ARG A 390 17.53 -18.45 10.43
N ASP A 391 16.68 -17.50 10.76
CA ASP A 391 15.32 -17.74 11.22
C ASP A 391 14.36 -18.08 10.06
N ARG A 392 14.55 -17.46 8.88
CA ARG A 392 13.65 -17.61 7.72
C ARG A 392 14.19 -18.56 6.65
N ALA A 393 15.42 -18.37 6.19
CA ALA A 393 15.96 -19.09 5.03
C ALA A 393 15.88 -20.62 5.16
N SER A 394 16.16 -21.14 6.37
CA SER A 394 16.09 -22.57 6.67
C SER A 394 14.67 -23.14 6.71
N ARG A 395 13.66 -22.29 6.95
CA ARG A 395 12.26 -22.68 7.14
C ARG A 395 11.42 -22.55 5.88
N TRP A 396 11.80 -21.78 4.87
CA TRP A 396 10.93 -21.58 3.70
C TRP A 396 10.44 -22.89 3.07
N SER A 397 9.13 -22.97 2.84
CA SER A 397 8.53 -24.10 2.13
C SER A 397 9.06 -24.18 0.69
N PRO A 398 9.65 -25.32 0.27
CA PRO A 398 10.12 -25.50 -1.11
C PRO A 398 8.99 -25.38 -2.13
N ALA A 399 7.79 -25.84 -1.79
CA ALA A 399 6.62 -25.77 -2.64
C ALA A 399 6.17 -24.32 -2.86
N GLU A 400 6.13 -23.50 -1.79
CA GLU A 400 5.79 -22.08 -1.89
C GLU A 400 6.87 -21.29 -2.64
N ARG A 401 8.16 -21.63 -2.44
CA ARG A 401 9.25 -21.04 -3.24
C ARG A 401 9.15 -21.37 -4.72
N ALA A 402 8.79 -22.61 -5.07
CA ALA A 402 8.53 -23.00 -6.46
C ALA A 402 7.34 -22.25 -7.06
N HIS A 403 6.41 -21.80 -6.23
CA HIS A 403 5.28 -20.94 -6.61
C HIS A 403 5.64 -19.44 -6.70
N GLY A 404 6.92 -19.08 -6.51
CA GLY A 404 7.39 -17.70 -6.61
C GLY A 404 7.33 -16.89 -5.31
N TRP A 405 7.03 -17.52 -4.16
CA TRP A 405 6.99 -16.84 -2.87
C TRP A 405 8.35 -16.88 -2.15
N HIS A 406 8.50 -16.06 -1.11
CA HIS A 406 9.69 -15.97 -0.25
C HIS A 406 10.99 -15.53 -0.96
N GLN A 407 10.88 -14.76 -2.03
CA GLN A 407 12.02 -14.32 -2.84
C GLN A 407 12.52 -12.91 -2.49
N GLN A 408 11.84 -12.19 -1.62
CA GLN A 408 12.09 -10.77 -1.34
C GLN A 408 13.46 -10.47 -0.69
N TYR A 409 14.14 -11.50 -0.20
CA TYR A 409 15.50 -11.40 0.34
C TYR A 409 16.53 -12.15 -0.51
N ASP A 410 16.11 -12.72 -1.65
CA ASP A 410 17.03 -13.40 -2.55
C ASP A 410 18.07 -12.38 -3.05
N GLY A 411 19.36 -12.70 -2.89
CA GLY A 411 20.46 -11.84 -3.31
C GLY A 411 20.90 -10.78 -2.28
N LEU A 412 20.27 -10.71 -1.10
CA LEU A 412 20.80 -9.89 -0.02
C LEU A 412 21.95 -10.61 0.70
N ALA A 413 23.05 -9.89 0.90
CA ALA A 413 24.15 -10.28 1.75
C ALA A 413 24.13 -9.46 3.05
N PRO A 414 24.88 -9.86 4.09
CA PRO A 414 24.92 -9.13 5.37
C PRO A 414 25.17 -7.62 5.25
N GLN A 415 25.99 -7.18 4.30
CA GLN A 415 26.25 -5.76 4.04
C GLN A 415 25.05 -4.98 3.49
N ASP A 416 24.06 -5.66 2.92
CA ASP A 416 22.87 -5.03 2.34
C ASP A 416 21.80 -4.70 3.40
N PHE A 417 21.91 -5.23 4.61
CA PHE A 417 20.95 -4.98 5.69
C PHE A 417 21.04 -3.57 6.26
N VAL A 418 22.13 -2.85 6.01
CA VAL A 418 22.31 -1.43 6.35
C VAL A 418 22.57 -0.67 5.05
N ARG A 419 21.72 0.31 4.73
CA ARG A 419 21.74 1.02 3.45
C ARG A 419 22.50 2.34 3.57
N ASP A 420 23.12 2.76 2.47
CA ASP A 420 23.63 4.13 2.37
C ASP A 420 22.44 5.12 2.39
N ARG A 421 22.40 6.00 3.39
CA ARG A 421 21.37 7.04 3.50
C ARG A 421 21.20 7.89 2.23
N ARG A 422 22.24 8.02 1.40
CA ARG A 422 22.21 8.79 0.14
C ARG A 422 21.38 8.11 -0.96
N SER A 423 21.23 6.78 -0.89
CA SER A 423 20.38 6.05 -1.84
C SER A 423 18.89 6.21 -1.53
N LEU A 424 18.55 6.45 -0.25
CA LEU A 424 17.19 6.58 0.27
C LEU A 424 16.65 8.03 0.25
N LEU A 425 15.35 8.17 0.45
CA LEU A 425 14.65 9.44 0.66
C LEU A 425 14.51 9.71 2.16
N ARG A 426 14.67 10.96 2.60
CA ARG A 426 14.37 11.34 3.99
C ARG A 426 12.87 11.50 4.18
N PHE A 427 12.30 10.81 5.16
CA PHE A 427 10.93 10.99 5.62
C PHE A 427 10.84 12.21 6.52
N ASP A 428 9.98 13.15 6.17
CA ASP A 428 9.71 14.36 6.94
C ASP A 428 8.20 14.53 7.04
N ALA A 429 7.64 14.31 8.23
CA ALA A 429 6.20 14.34 8.46
C ALA A 429 5.56 15.69 8.09
N GLY A 430 6.32 16.80 8.14
CA GLY A 430 5.82 18.13 7.79
C GLY A 430 5.69 18.37 6.28
N THR A 431 6.36 17.57 5.45
CA THR A 431 6.39 17.78 3.99
C THR A 431 5.97 16.57 3.17
N PHE A 432 6.04 15.35 3.72
CA PHE A 432 5.79 14.10 2.99
C PHE A 432 4.43 14.09 2.27
N GLU A 433 3.35 14.42 2.99
CA GLU A 433 1.98 14.36 2.48
C GLU A 433 1.75 15.29 1.28
N THR A 434 2.43 16.44 1.27
CA THR A 434 2.32 17.43 0.19
C THR A 434 3.32 17.16 -0.94
N ARG A 435 4.47 16.55 -0.65
CA ARG A 435 5.55 16.33 -1.62
C ARG A 435 5.31 15.12 -2.52
N TYR A 436 4.72 14.06 -1.98
CA TYR A 436 4.51 12.78 -2.67
C TYR A 436 3.03 12.50 -2.88
N LEU A 437 2.26 13.54 -3.24
CA LEU A 437 0.81 13.49 -3.22
C LEU A 437 0.24 12.38 -4.11
N ILE A 438 0.74 12.26 -5.34
CA ILE A 438 0.26 11.25 -6.30
C ILE A 438 0.76 9.87 -5.87
N GLU A 439 2.05 9.76 -5.58
CA GLU A 439 2.71 8.49 -5.26
C GLU A 439 2.06 7.85 -4.04
N ARG A 440 1.83 8.60 -2.95
CA ARG A 440 1.27 8.07 -1.70
C ARG A 440 -0.21 7.68 -1.83
N LEU A 441 -0.99 8.40 -2.65
CA LEU A 441 -2.44 8.18 -2.78
C LEU A 441 -2.80 7.10 -3.80
N SER A 442 -1.86 6.70 -4.67
CA SER A 442 -2.18 5.79 -5.79
C SER A 442 -1.11 4.77 -6.13
N GLY A 443 0.16 5.00 -5.75
CA GLY A 443 1.30 4.23 -6.26
C GLY A 443 1.70 4.59 -7.69
N VAL A 444 1.02 5.53 -8.36
CA VAL A 444 1.44 6.05 -9.67
C VAL A 444 2.79 6.75 -9.51
N GLY A 445 3.75 6.41 -10.38
CA GLY A 445 5.12 6.91 -10.31
C GLY A 445 6.05 6.11 -9.38
N VAL A 446 5.52 5.14 -8.62
CA VAL A 446 6.34 4.18 -7.84
C VAL A 446 6.81 3.02 -8.72
N PHE A 447 5.90 2.49 -9.53
CA PHE A 447 6.17 1.40 -10.47
C PHE A 447 6.32 1.96 -11.88
N GLU A 448 7.33 1.51 -12.62
CA GLU A 448 7.49 1.88 -14.04
C GLU A 448 6.26 1.48 -14.87
N ARG A 449 5.68 0.31 -14.54
CA ARG A 449 4.42 -0.20 -15.09
C ARG A 449 3.73 -1.11 -14.08
N PRO A 450 2.39 -1.19 -14.08
CA PRO A 450 1.69 -2.22 -13.32
C PRO A 450 2.17 -3.63 -13.70
N PRO A 451 2.37 -4.55 -12.73
CA PRO A 451 2.60 -5.95 -13.03
C PRO A 451 1.48 -6.55 -13.89
N SER A 452 1.78 -7.55 -14.72
CA SER A 452 0.79 -8.15 -15.64
C SER A 452 -0.42 -8.80 -14.94
N TRP A 453 -0.23 -9.21 -13.68
CA TRP A 453 -1.29 -9.78 -12.84
C TRP A 453 -2.07 -8.73 -12.05
N ALA A 454 -1.69 -7.45 -12.12
CA ALA A 454 -2.31 -6.39 -11.36
C ALA A 454 -3.78 -6.20 -11.76
N THR A 455 -4.66 -6.39 -10.80
CA THR A 455 -6.09 -6.07 -10.94
C THR A 455 -6.37 -4.60 -10.68
N ALA A 456 -7.30 -4.01 -11.44
CA ALA A 456 -7.79 -2.67 -11.14
C ALA A 456 -8.42 -2.60 -9.73
N PRO A 457 -8.52 -1.42 -9.11
CA PRO A 457 -9.35 -1.20 -7.92
C PRO A 457 -10.83 -1.27 -8.34
N LEU A 458 -11.31 -2.49 -8.62
CA LEU A 458 -12.68 -2.73 -9.10
C LEU A 458 -13.70 -2.49 -7.98
N TRP A 459 -14.90 -2.04 -8.38
CA TRP A 459 -16.10 -1.86 -7.56
C TRP A 459 -17.04 -3.05 -7.64
#